data_AF-A0A2H0WCT1-F1
#
_entry.id   AF-A0A2H0WCT1-F1
#
_cell.length_a   1.000
_cell.length_b   1.000
_cell.length_c   1.000
_cell.angle_alpha   90.00
_cell.angle_beta   90.00
_cell.angle_gamma   90.00
#
_symmetry.space_group_name_H-M   'P 1'
#
loop_
_entity.id
_entity.type
_entity.pdbx_description
1 polymer ?
#
loop_
_entity_poly.entity_id
_entity_poly.type
_entity_poly.pdbx_seq_one_letter_code
_entity_poly.pdbx_strand_id
1 'polypeptide(L)'
;MSKHRSSTSIELEIQVLLKHYGEADLAADALIKKYEKQKLSLSEFETISSFLLHARFYGTLTHFILRKLDDPSKIPWGHFLEALSRTVPAIDTNLQQALIEGAEEDRALTHLARSHALDRENPELPRQRTLRRSAFQERHRMKRQEILQELEVLKSQGLYS
;
A
#
# COMPACT_ATOMS: atom_id res chain seq x y z
N MET A 1 22.20 -13.13 -2.33
CA MET A 1 20.82 -13.66 -2.31
C MET A 1 20.00 -12.82 -1.35
N SER A 2 19.11 -11.96 -1.86
CA SER A 2 18.24 -11.12 -1.03
C SER A 2 17.16 -12.00 -0.42
N LYS A 3 17.15 -12.15 0.91
CA LYS A 3 16.02 -12.77 1.61
C LYS A 3 14.82 -11.82 1.45
N HIS A 4 13.84 -12.20 0.63
CA HIS A 4 12.54 -11.54 0.67
C HIS A 4 11.99 -11.69 2.09
N ARG A 5 11.92 -10.60 2.85
CA ARG A 5 11.16 -10.57 4.09
C ARG A 5 9.70 -10.37 3.71
N SER A 6 8.80 -11.10 4.35
CA SER A 6 7.37 -10.87 4.17
C SER A 6 6.97 -9.54 4.82
N SER A 7 5.89 -8.92 4.37
CA SER A 7 5.27 -7.75 5.03
C SER A 7 5.08 -7.96 6.53
N THR A 8 4.71 -9.18 6.93
CA THR A 8 4.56 -9.62 8.32
C THR A 8 5.83 -9.39 9.16
N SER A 9 7.02 -9.51 8.56
CA SER A 9 8.28 -9.24 9.25
C SER A 9 8.48 -7.76 9.57
N ILE A 10 8.06 -6.86 8.67
CA ILE A 10 8.16 -5.41 8.90
C ILE A 10 7.08 -4.96 9.87
N GLU A 11 5.86 -5.50 9.78
CA GLU A 11 4.80 -5.24 10.75
C GLU A 11 5.23 -5.60 12.17
N LEU A 12 5.83 -6.78 12.35
CA LEU A 12 6.35 -7.19 13.65
C LEU A 12 7.47 -6.25 14.14
N GLU A 13 8.35 -5.82 13.23
CA GLU A 13 9.40 -4.86 13.56
C GLU A 13 8.81 -3.52 14.00
N ILE A 14 7.83 -2.98 13.28
CA ILE A 14 7.10 -1.76 13.67
C ILE A 14 6.52 -1.91 15.08
N GLN A 15 5.87 -3.04 15.36
CA GLN A 15 5.32 -3.31 16.70
C GLN A 15 6.40 -3.36 17.79
N VAL A 16 7.56 -3.96 17.50
CA VAL A 16 8.68 -4.00 18.44
C VAL A 16 9.23 -2.59 18.69
N LEU A 17 9.43 -1.80 17.64
CA LEU A 17 9.92 -0.42 17.76
C LEU A 17 8.94 0.46 18.55
N LEU A 18 7.63 0.34 18.28
CA LEU A 18 6.61 1.06 19.03
C LEU A 18 6.59 0.68 20.51
N LYS A 19 6.72 -0.62 20.84
CA LYS A 19 6.82 -1.08 22.23
C LYS A 19 8.09 -0.62 22.91
N HIS A 20 9.19 -0.54 22.18
CA HIS A 20 10.49 -0.18 22.73
C HIS A 20 10.60 1.31 23.03
N TYR A 21 10.22 2.16 22.07
CA TYR A 21 10.35 3.61 22.22
C TYR A 21 9.14 4.27 22.88
N GLY A 22 7.96 3.65 22.83
CA GLY A 22 6.72 4.22 23.36
C GLY A 22 6.12 5.35 22.53
N GLU A 23 6.90 5.95 21.62
CA GLU A 23 6.52 7.08 20.78
C GLU A 23 6.65 6.72 19.29
N ALA A 24 5.66 7.14 18.48
CA ALA A 24 5.55 6.73 17.09
C ALA A 24 6.58 7.42 16.17
N ASP A 25 6.99 8.63 16.51
CA ASP A 25 8.00 9.42 15.82
C ASP A 25 9.40 8.80 15.96
N LEU A 26 9.78 8.39 17.17
CA LEU A 26 11.04 7.66 17.41
C LEU A 26 11.07 6.32 16.67
N ALA A 27 9.94 5.59 16.65
CA ALA A 27 9.81 4.37 15.88
C ALA A 27 9.92 4.63 14.36
N ALA A 28 9.28 5.69 13.85
CA ALA A 28 9.36 6.09 12.45
C ALA A 28 10.79 6.47 12.04
N ASP A 29 11.49 7.25 12.85
CA ASP A 29 12.88 7.65 12.60
C ASP A 29 13.82 6.44 12.55
N ALA A 30 13.70 5.53 13.52
CA ALA A 30 14.50 4.31 13.55
C ALA A 30 14.26 3.45 12.30
N LEU A 31 12.99 3.32 11.90
CA LEU A 31 12.59 2.54 10.74
C LEU A 31 13.09 3.16 9.43
N ILE A 32 12.96 4.48 9.26
CA ILE A 32 13.45 5.17 8.06
C ILE A 32 14.96 5.07 7.97
N LYS A 33 15.69 5.36 9.05
CA LYS A 33 17.16 5.23 9.07
C LYS A 33 17.62 3.83 8.66
N LYS A 34 16.89 2.80 9.07
CA LYS A 34 17.20 1.41 8.72
C LYS A 34 16.97 1.12 7.24
N TYR A 35 15.85 1.59 6.69
CA TYR A 35 15.38 1.20 5.35
C TYR A 35 15.69 2.20 4.22
N GLU A 36 16.20 3.39 4.56
CA GLU A 36 16.57 4.43 3.59
C GLU A 36 17.50 3.95 2.49
N LYS A 37 18.48 3.08 2.80
CA LYS A 37 19.45 2.56 1.82
C LYS A 37 19.17 1.12 1.38
N GLN A 38 18.11 0.50 1.90
CA GLN A 38 17.80 -0.89 1.58
C GLN A 38 16.86 -0.96 0.38
N LYS A 39 17.04 -2.00 -0.45
CA LYS A 39 16.06 -2.32 -1.50
C LYS A 39 14.85 -2.98 -0.85
N LEU A 40 13.70 -2.34 -0.97
CA LEU A 40 12.42 -2.83 -0.46
C LEU A 40 11.64 -3.49 -1.59
N SER A 41 10.96 -4.59 -1.30
CA SER A 41 9.85 -5.04 -2.13
C SER A 41 8.67 -4.06 -2.01
N LEU A 42 7.77 -4.06 -2.99
CA LEU A 42 6.58 -3.20 -2.97
C LEU A 42 5.77 -3.41 -1.68
N SER A 43 5.58 -4.66 -1.26
CA SER A 43 4.77 -4.98 -0.09
C SER A 43 5.41 -4.46 1.20
N GLU A 44 6.73 -4.59 1.33
CA GLU A 44 7.48 -4.02 2.45
C GLU A 44 7.36 -2.49 2.47
N PHE A 45 7.50 -1.86 1.30
CA PHE A 45 7.39 -0.41 1.17
C PHE A 45 5.96 0.06 1.51
N GLU A 46 4.93 -0.62 1.02
CA GLU A 46 3.53 -0.36 1.35
C GLU A 46 3.25 -0.46 2.86
N THR A 47 3.80 -1.47 3.54
CA THR A 47 3.66 -1.62 5.01
C THR A 47 4.24 -0.41 5.74
N ILE A 48 5.46 0.02 5.36
CA ILE A 48 6.12 1.20 5.94
C ILE A 48 5.29 2.46 5.64
N SER A 49 4.87 2.63 4.39
CA SER A 49 4.07 3.77 3.97
C SER A 49 2.74 3.85 4.69
N SER A 50 2.05 2.72 4.89
CA SER A 50 0.80 2.66 5.64
C SER A 50 0.98 3.06 7.09
N PHE A 51 2.04 2.59 7.74
CA PHE A 51 2.38 3.01 9.10
C PHE A 51 2.61 4.52 9.20
N LEU A 52 3.48 5.08 8.35
CA LEU A 52 3.78 6.52 8.37
C LEU A 52 2.55 7.37 8.04
N LEU A 53 1.71 6.92 7.11
CA LEU A 53 0.47 7.60 6.72
C LEU A 53 -0.54 7.63 7.88
N HIS A 54 -0.77 6.49 8.54
CA HIS A 54 -1.71 6.41 9.67
C HIS A 54 -1.21 7.15 10.91
N ALA A 55 0.11 7.17 11.13
CA ALA A 55 0.73 7.97 12.18
C ALA A 55 0.81 9.48 11.86
N ARG A 56 0.27 9.91 10.70
CA ARG A 56 0.23 11.30 10.22
C ARG A 56 1.60 11.92 9.93
N PHE A 57 2.62 11.10 9.68
CA PHE A 57 3.96 11.54 9.30
C PHE A 57 4.05 11.77 7.78
N TYR A 58 3.18 12.64 7.24
CA TYR A 58 3.02 12.84 5.80
C TYR A 58 4.26 13.41 5.12
N GLY A 59 4.89 14.44 5.71
CA GLY A 59 6.12 15.01 5.18
C GLY A 59 7.27 14.02 5.20
N THR A 60 7.40 13.27 6.30
CA THR A 60 8.40 12.22 6.46
C THR A 60 8.23 11.12 5.41
N LEU A 61 7.00 10.64 5.19
CA LEU A 61 6.69 9.66 4.15
C LEU A 61 6.99 10.19 2.74
N THR A 62 6.59 11.42 2.45
CA THR A 62 6.87 12.09 1.17
C THR A 62 8.37 12.13 0.89
N HIS A 63 9.16 12.59 1.85
CA HIS A 63 10.62 12.67 1.74
C HIS A 63 11.28 11.29 1.58
N PHE A 64 10.79 10.30 2.33
CA PHE A 64 11.26 8.92 2.23
C PHE A 64 11.01 8.34 0.84
N ILE A 65 9.84 8.58 0.25
CA ILE A 65 9.50 8.13 -1.11
C ILE A 65 10.32 8.87 -2.17
N LEU A 66 10.48 10.19 -2.04
CA LEU A 66 11.29 10.99 -2.97
C LEU A 66 12.74 10.49 -3.05
N ARG A 67 13.35 10.13 -1.91
CA ARG A 67 14.69 9.53 -1.86
C ARG A 67 14.79 8.14 -2.50
N LYS A 68 13.65 7.50 -2.74
CA LYS A 68 13.54 6.16 -3.33
C LYS A 68 13.11 6.17 -4.79
N LEU A 69 12.81 7.33 -5.38
CA LEU A 69 12.44 7.42 -6.80
C LEU A 69 13.56 6.98 -7.74
N ASP A 70 14.82 7.17 -7.34
CA ASP A 70 15.99 6.76 -8.13
C ASP A 70 16.27 5.24 -8.02
N ASP A 71 15.64 4.55 -7.07
CA ASP A 71 15.80 3.09 -6.91
C ASP A 71 14.82 2.36 -7.84
N PRO A 72 15.19 1.20 -8.44
CA PRO A 72 14.30 0.39 -9.27
C PRO A 72 13.18 -0.31 -8.47
N SER A 73 12.93 0.12 -7.24
CA SER A 73 11.86 -0.38 -6.38
C SER A 73 10.52 0.22 -6.81
N LYS A 74 9.50 -0.63 -6.94
CA LYS A 74 8.13 -0.17 -7.22
C LYS A 74 7.65 0.80 -6.15
N ILE A 75 7.18 1.96 -6.56
CA ILE A 75 6.77 3.03 -5.66
C ILE A 75 5.34 2.81 -5.16
N PRO A 76 5.05 3.02 -3.86
CA PRO A 76 3.70 2.98 -3.34
C PRO A 76 2.92 4.26 -3.70
N TRP A 77 2.67 4.48 -4.98
CA TRP A 77 2.00 5.65 -5.58
C TRP A 77 0.73 6.15 -4.85
N GLY A 78 -0.20 5.28 -4.44
CA GLY A 78 -1.39 5.68 -3.70
C GLY A 78 -1.09 6.28 -2.33
N HIS A 79 -0.13 5.72 -1.58
CA HIS A 79 0.31 6.28 -0.31
C HIS A 79 1.09 7.57 -0.51
N PHE A 80 1.89 7.64 -1.59
CA PHE A 80 2.65 8.83 -1.95
C PHE A 80 1.74 10.03 -2.24
N LEU A 81 0.76 9.82 -3.12
CA LEU A 81 -0.22 10.85 -3.50
C LEU A 81 -1.05 11.29 -2.29
N GLU A 82 -1.51 10.36 -1.45
CA GLU A 82 -2.22 10.71 -0.22
C GLU A 82 -1.34 11.56 0.70
N ALA A 83 -0.09 11.15 0.95
CA ALA A 83 0.84 11.93 1.77
C ALA A 83 1.11 13.33 1.20
N LEU A 84 1.32 13.43 -0.12
CA LEU A 84 1.52 14.70 -0.82
C LEU A 84 0.32 15.64 -0.65
N SER A 85 -0.89 15.13 -0.88
CA SER A 85 -2.14 15.92 -0.74
C SER A 85 -2.40 16.44 0.68
N ARG A 86 -1.79 15.81 1.69
CA ARG A 86 -1.86 16.24 3.09
C ARG A 86 -0.74 17.19 3.49
N THR A 87 0.35 17.20 2.73
CA THR A 87 1.54 18.01 3.03
C THR A 87 1.55 19.31 2.23
N VAL A 88 1.09 19.28 0.99
CA VAL A 88 1.07 20.42 0.07
C VAL A 88 -0.36 20.94 -0.07
N PRO A 89 -0.62 22.25 0.15
CA PRO A 89 -1.97 22.83 0.12
C PRO A 89 -2.71 22.65 -1.22
N ALA A 90 -1.98 22.64 -2.32
CA ALA A 90 -2.50 22.36 -3.66
C ALA A 90 -1.39 21.72 -4.50
N ILE A 91 -1.66 20.53 -5.03
CA ILE A 91 -0.79 19.88 -6.01
C ILE A 91 -1.08 20.57 -7.35
N ASP A 92 -0.07 21.20 -7.96
CA ASP A 92 -0.22 21.87 -9.24
C ASP A 92 -0.43 20.86 -10.39
N THR A 93 -0.99 21.32 -11.51
CA THR A 93 -1.32 20.44 -12.64
C THR A 93 -0.10 19.70 -13.20
N ASN A 94 1.08 20.35 -13.17
CA ASN A 94 2.32 19.72 -13.65
C ASN A 94 2.73 18.54 -12.75
N LEU A 95 2.68 18.70 -11.43
CA LEU A 95 2.99 17.61 -10.51
C LEU A 95 1.93 16.52 -10.56
N GLN A 96 0.65 16.86 -10.71
CA GLN A 96 -0.41 15.86 -10.90
C GLN A 96 -0.16 14.99 -12.13
N GLN A 97 0.19 15.63 -13.26
CA GLN A 97 0.51 14.93 -14.50
C GLN A 97 1.76 14.04 -14.32
N ALA A 98 2.82 14.56 -13.71
CA ALA A 98 4.04 13.78 -13.45
C ALA A 98 3.78 12.56 -12.54
N LEU A 99 2.89 12.67 -11.55
CA LEU A 99 2.50 11.55 -10.69
C LEU A 99 1.71 10.47 -11.45
N ILE A 100 0.86 10.87 -12.40
CA ILE A 100 0.11 9.94 -13.25
C ILE A 100 1.09 9.23 -14.19
N GLU A 101 1.92 9.98 -14.90
CA GLU A 101 2.93 9.46 -15.83
C GLU A 101 3.88 8.47 -15.12
N GLY A 102 4.42 8.85 -13.97
CA GLY A 102 5.28 7.97 -13.19
C GLY A 102 4.57 6.67 -12.75
N ALA A 103 3.30 6.75 -12.36
CA ALA A 103 2.52 5.55 -12.02
C ALA A 103 2.18 4.69 -13.25
N GLU A 104 2.05 5.28 -14.43
CA GLU A 104 1.85 4.55 -15.69
C GLU A 104 3.10 3.81 -16.12
N GLU A 105 4.26 4.47 -16.06
CA GLU A 105 5.58 3.87 -16.34
C GLU A 105 5.85 2.67 -15.45
N ASP A 106 5.52 2.78 -14.15
CA ASP A 106 5.61 1.70 -13.17
C ASP A 106 4.53 0.61 -13.32
N ARG A 107 3.56 0.80 -14.24
CA ARG A 107 2.35 -0.03 -14.40
C ARG A 107 1.58 -0.19 -13.10
N ALA A 108 1.53 0.88 -12.31
CA ALA A 108 1.01 0.95 -10.95
C ALA A 108 -0.20 1.88 -10.81
N LEU A 109 -0.90 2.21 -11.91
CA LEU A 109 -2.15 2.97 -11.89
C LEU A 109 -3.19 2.44 -10.88
N THR A 110 -3.30 1.12 -10.75
CA THR A 110 -4.21 0.49 -9.77
C THR A 110 -3.82 0.79 -8.32
N HIS A 111 -2.55 1.05 -8.06
CA HIS A 111 -2.01 1.47 -6.78
C HIS A 111 -2.25 2.96 -6.55
N LEU A 112 -1.99 3.81 -7.56
CA LEU A 112 -2.30 5.24 -7.53
C LEU A 112 -3.79 5.49 -7.23
N ALA A 113 -4.68 4.71 -7.86
CA ALA A 113 -6.13 4.79 -7.66
C ALA A 113 -6.60 4.54 -6.22
N ARG A 114 -5.73 4.11 -5.30
CA ARG A 114 -6.06 4.01 -3.86
C ARG A 114 -6.30 5.37 -3.20
N SER A 115 -5.69 6.44 -3.70
CA SER A 115 -6.01 7.80 -3.25
C SER A 115 -7.11 8.40 -4.11
N HIS A 116 -7.91 9.27 -3.50
CA HIS A 116 -8.98 10.02 -4.13
C HIS A 116 -8.54 11.40 -4.63
N ALA A 117 -7.29 11.80 -4.36
CA ALA A 117 -6.83 13.17 -4.58
C ALA A 117 -6.87 13.63 -6.06
N LEU A 118 -6.76 12.70 -7.01
CA LEU A 118 -6.74 12.99 -8.46
C LEU A 118 -8.01 12.55 -9.20
N ASP A 119 -9.09 12.28 -8.47
CA ASP A 119 -10.33 11.74 -9.06
C ASP A 119 -10.98 12.66 -10.10
N ARG A 120 -10.78 13.96 -9.96
CA ARG A 120 -11.32 14.98 -10.88
C ARG A 120 -10.53 15.05 -12.19
N GLU A 121 -9.23 14.84 -12.09
CA GLU A 121 -8.29 15.05 -13.19
C GLU A 121 -8.16 13.80 -14.05
N ASN A 122 -8.24 12.62 -13.43
CA ASN A 122 -8.16 11.35 -14.14
C ASN A 122 -9.37 10.44 -13.86
N PRO A 123 -10.36 10.39 -14.75
CA PRO A 123 -11.56 9.56 -14.59
C PRO A 123 -11.27 8.05 -14.60
N GLU A 124 -10.08 7.65 -15.06
CA GLU A 124 -9.64 6.25 -15.02
C GLU A 124 -9.43 5.77 -13.58
N LEU A 125 -9.03 6.63 -12.64
CA LEU A 125 -8.78 6.25 -11.25
C LEU A 125 -10.08 5.79 -10.53
N PRO A 126 -11.19 6.54 -10.59
CA PRO A 126 -12.51 6.03 -10.15
C PRO A 126 -12.94 4.73 -10.83
N ARG A 127 -12.67 4.59 -12.13
CA ARG A 127 -13.00 3.36 -12.88
C ARG A 127 -12.23 2.16 -12.32
N GLN A 128 -10.93 2.30 -12.11
CA GLN A 128 -10.06 1.27 -11.54
C GLN A 128 -10.50 0.85 -10.13
N ARG A 129 -10.89 1.80 -9.27
CA ARG A 129 -11.47 1.46 -7.95
C ARG A 129 -12.76 0.66 -8.07
N THR A 130 -13.64 1.03 -9.00
CA THR A 130 -14.90 0.31 -9.23
C THR A 130 -14.65 -1.12 -9.68
N LEU A 131 -13.72 -1.32 -10.62
CA LEU A 131 -13.29 -2.64 -11.09
C LEU A 131 -12.67 -3.48 -9.96
N ARG A 132 -11.85 -2.87 -9.10
CA ARG A 132 -11.28 -3.56 -7.94
C ARG A 132 -12.35 -4.01 -6.95
N ARG A 133 -13.36 -3.16 -6.69
CA ARG A 133 -14.47 -3.49 -5.79
C ARG A 133 -15.31 -4.63 -6.34
N SER A 134 -15.66 -4.61 -7.64
CA SER A 134 -16.42 -5.70 -8.26
C SER A 134 -15.62 -7.00 -8.26
N ALA A 135 -14.34 -6.97 -8.62
CA ALA A 135 -13.47 -8.14 -8.58
C ALA A 135 -13.28 -8.71 -7.17
N PHE A 136 -13.28 -7.87 -6.14
CA PHE A 136 -13.27 -8.33 -4.75
C PHE A 136 -14.57 -9.04 -4.36
N GLN A 137 -15.72 -8.44 -4.68
CA GLN A 137 -17.03 -9.03 -4.41
C GLN A 137 -17.21 -10.37 -5.13
N GLU A 138 -16.76 -10.45 -6.39
CA GLU A 138 -16.82 -11.68 -7.18
C GLU A 138 -15.97 -12.79 -6.55
N ARG A 139 -14.72 -12.49 -6.18
CA ARG A 139 -13.86 -13.45 -5.48
C ARG A 139 -14.45 -13.93 -4.17
N HIS A 140 -15.05 -13.03 -3.39
CA HIS A 140 -15.71 -13.38 -2.14
C HIS A 140 -16.93 -14.29 -2.37
N ARG A 141 -17.72 -14.01 -3.41
CA ARG A 141 -18.86 -14.84 -3.82
C ARG A 141 -18.41 -16.25 -4.23
N MET A 142 -17.42 -16.34 -5.10
CA MET A 142 -16.85 -17.62 -5.55
C MET A 142 -16.30 -18.41 -4.37
N LYS A 143 -15.53 -17.78 -3.48
CA LYS A 143 -14.96 -18.46 -2.32
C LYS A 143 -16.03 -18.98 -1.36
N ARG A 144 -17.12 -18.23 -1.17
CA ARG A 144 -18.26 -18.68 -0.38
C ARG A 144 -18.94 -19.89 -1.03
N GLN A 145 -19.11 -19.90 -2.35
CA GLN A 145 -19.69 -21.04 -3.06
C GLN A 145 -18.79 -22.29 -2.94
N GLU A 146 -17.48 -22.14 -3.09
CA GLU A 146 -16.52 -23.23 -2.87
C GLU A 146 -16.65 -23.83 -1.47
N ILE A 147 -16.65 -22.99 -0.43
CA ILE A 147 -16.77 -23.46 0.97
C ILE A 147 -18.11 -24.18 1.20
N LEU A 148 -19.20 -23.69 0.61
CA LEU A 148 -20.50 -24.35 0.73
C LEU A 148 -20.52 -25.71 0.03
N GLN A 149 -19.89 -25.81 -1.15
CA GLN A 149 -19.74 -27.08 -1.88
C GLN A 149 -18.87 -28.07 -1.09
N GLU A 150 -17.74 -27.62 -0.54
CA GLU A 150 -16.89 -28.43 0.34
C GLU A 150 -17.66 -28.94 1.56
N LEU A 151 -18.47 -28.09 2.20
CA LEU A 151 -19.33 -28.49 3.31
C LEU A 151 -20.39 -29.52 2.91
N GLU A 152 -21.00 -29.38 1.74
CA GLU A 152 -21.99 -30.33 1.23
C GLU A 152 -21.35 -31.70 0.96
N VAL A 153 -20.15 -31.71 0.37
CA VAL A 153 -19.36 -32.92 0.18
C VAL A 153 -19.04 -33.58 1.53
N LEU A 154 -18.55 -32.82 2.51
CA LEU A 154 -18.23 -33.33 3.84
C LEU A 154 -19.46 -33.90 4.57
N LYS A 155 -20.62 -33.27 4.44
CA LYS A 155 -21.90 -33.79 4.95
C LYS A 155 -22.30 -35.09 4.27
N SER A 156 -22.19 -35.17 2.94
CA SER A 156 -22.54 -36.38 2.19
C SER A 156 -21.63 -37.57 2.53
N GLN A 157 -20.40 -37.32 2.97
CA GLN A 157 -19.43 -38.32 3.42
C GLN A 157 -19.61 -38.72 4.89
N GLY A 158 -20.56 -38.12 5.63
CA GLY A 158 -20.76 -38.40 7.06
C GLY A 158 -19.65 -37.88 7.97
N LEU A 159 -18.77 -37.01 7.46
CA LEU A 159 -17.63 -36.43 8.20
C LEU A 159 -18.03 -35.17 8.99
N TYR A 160 -19.26 -34.69 8.80
CA TYR A 160 -19.81 -33.51 9.46
C TYR A 160 -21.33 -33.72 9.63
N SER A 161 -21.81 -33.77 10.87
CA SER A 161 -23.24 -33.88 11.23
C SER A 161 -23.83 -32.54 11.68
#